data_AF-A0A8T5MLN2-F1
#
_entry.id   AF-A0A8T5MLN2-F1
#
_cell.length_a   1.000
_cell.length_b   1.000
_cell.length_c   1.000
_cell.angle_alpha   90.00
_cell.angle_beta   90.00
_cell.angle_gamma   90.00
#
_symmetry.space_group_name_H-M   'P 1'
#
loop_
_entity.id
_entity.type
_entity.pdbx_description
1 polymer ?
#
loop_
_entity_poly.entity_id
_entity_poly.type
_entity_poly.pdbx_seq_one_letter_code
_entity_poly.pdbx_strand_id
1 'polypeptide(L)'
;MRTAGGAFTFGQNLDARIADHEDNDDASGLFDTWLDSVTGVANKEHSTKFKIIPRAGQLENIETGFRQPFIGVVYDSLEGVELDSSDPGAKYNQSLTEEEVCEHPAWIAAAGGDKDKLRKYASIWFSRTGRKTGMGFYVMSDTAQDELRALVLNSDDVNSSAGGTSNLLNLNARFASEK
;
A
#
# COMPACT_ATOMS: atom_id res chain seq x y z
N MET A 1 -3.90 -27.13 -1.36
CA MET A 1 -4.91 -26.63 -0.40
C MET A 1 -4.23 -25.55 0.43
N ARG A 2 -4.42 -24.27 0.07
CA ARG A 2 -3.92 -23.15 0.89
C ARG A 2 -4.78 -23.10 2.16
N THR A 3 -4.15 -23.05 3.32
CA THR A 3 -4.83 -22.89 4.61
C THR A 3 -5.59 -21.56 4.64
N ALA A 4 -6.67 -21.51 5.41
CA ALA A 4 -7.63 -20.40 5.49
C ALA A 4 -7.09 -19.14 6.21
N GLY A 5 -5.80 -18.83 6.09
CA GLY A 5 -5.25 -17.52 6.43
C GLY A 5 -5.37 -16.62 5.21
N GLY A 6 -6.37 -15.72 5.20
CA GLY A 6 -6.55 -14.76 4.11
C GLY A 6 -5.32 -13.86 3.95
N ALA A 7 -5.08 -13.40 2.73
CA ALA A 7 -4.01 -12.44 2.48
C ALA A 7 -4.29 -11.10 3.21
N PHE A 8 -3.21 -10.48 3.72
CA PHE A 8 -3.32 -9.28 4.54
C PHE A 8 -3.68 -8.04 3.72
N THR A 9 -4.47 -7.15 4.31
CA THR A 9 -4.62 -5.77 3.83
C THR A 9 -3.35 -4.96 4.11
N PHE A 10 -3.24 -3.80 3.48
CA PHE A 10 -2.13 -2.89 3.72
C PHE A 10 -2.05 -2.48 5.20
N GLY A 11 -3.18 -2.12 5.81
CA GLY A 11 -3.26 -1.85 7.25
C GLY A 11 -2.81 -3.02 8.13
N GLN A 12 -3.12 -4.26 7.76
CA GLN A 12 -2.65 -5.44 8.48
C GLN A 12 -1.14 -5.68 8.31
N ASN A 13 -0.57 -5.35 7.14
CA ASN A 13 0.88 -5.35 6.96
C ASN A 13 1.58 -4.30 7.85
N LEU A 14 0.95 -3.14 8.08
CA LEU A 14 1.47 -2.16 9.05
C LEU A 14 1.47 -2.76 10.47
N ASP A 15 0.36 -3.37 10.89
CA ASP A 15 0.27 -4.02 12.21
C ASP A 15 1.35 -5.10 12.38
N ALA A 16 1.55 -5.94 11.36
CA ALA A 16 2.56 -6.99 11.39
C ALA A 16 3.98 -6.43 11.54
N ARG A 17 4.32 -5.35 10.83
CA ARG A 17 5.63 -4.69 10.97
C ARG A 17 5.82 -4.03 12.32
N ILE A 18 4.78 -3.36 12.82
CA ILE A 18 4.80 -2.75 14.16
C ILE A 18 5.06 -3.84 15.20
N ALA A 19 4.29 -4.93 15.18
CA ALA A 19 4.43 -6.03 16.13
C ALA A 19 5.81 -6.70 16.04
N ASP A 20 6.31 -6.97 14.82
CA ASP A 20 7.65 -7.54 14.62
C ASP A 20 8.76 -6.64 15.18
N HIS A 21 8.62 -5.33 15.09
CA HIS A 21 9.54 -4.37 15.70
C HIS A 21 9.39 -4.29 17.22
N GLU A 22 8.18 -4.36 17.78
CA GLU A 22 8.01 -4.36 19.24
C GLU A 22 8.57 -5.63 19.89
N ASP A 23 8.48 -6.76 19.19
CA ASP A 23 8.98 -8.05 19.69
C ASP A 23 10.49 -8.22 19.49
N ASN A 24 11.08 -7.61 18.43
CA ASN A 24 12.46 -7.86 18.02
C ASN A 24 13.35 -6.61 17.91
N ASP A 25 12.80 -5.42 18.16
CA ASP A 25 13.49 -4.12 18.07
C ASP A 25 14.21 -3.94 16.71
N ASP A 26 15.48 -3.56 16.71
CA ASP A 26 16.33 -3.43 15.52
C ASP A 26 16.49 -4.76 14.75
N ALA A 27 16.22 -5.91 15.36
CA ALA A 27 16.31 -7.22 14.71
C ALA A 27 15.06 -7.58 13.88
N SER A 28 14.07 -6.68 13.77
CA SER A 28 12.85 -6.88 12.98
C SER A 28 13.15 -7.12 11.51
N GLY A 29 12.73 -8.25 10.95
CA GLY A 29 12.97 -8.61 9.54
C GLY A 29 11.89 -8.10 8.59
N LEU A 30 10.71 -7.73 9.09
CA LEU A 30 9.60 -7.35 8.21
C LEU A 30 9.75 -5.96 7.59
N PHE A 31 10.49 -5.05 8.23
CA PHE A 31 10.82 -3.73 7.67
C PHE A 31 11.75 -3.83 6.45
N ASP A 32 12.61 -4.85 6.40
CA ASP A 32 13.51 -5.10 5.28
C ASP A 32 12.86 -5.89 4.14
N THR A 33 11.58 -6.27 4.29
CA THR A 33 10.88 -7.17 3.37
C THR A 33 9.74 -6.46 2.65
N TRP A 34 9.65 -6.67 1.33
CA TRP A 34 8.47 -6.25 0.54
C TRP A 34 7.26 -7.11 0.90
N LEU A 35 6.16 -6.47 1.24
CA LEU A 35 4.90 -7.13 1.58
C LEU A 35 3.81 -6.74 0.58
N ASP A 36 3.25 -7.77 -0.05
CA ASP A 36 2.08 -7.62 -0.91
C ASP A 36 0.83 -7.51 -0.03
N SER A 37 -0.21 -6.83 -0.55
CA SER A 37 -1.50 -6.75 0.14
C SER A 37 -2.66 -6.96 -0.81
N VAL A 38 -3.82 -7.30 -0.25
CA VAL A 38 -5.10 -7.31 -0.99
C VAL A 38 -5.80 -5.95 -0.97
N THR A 39 -5.15 -4.92 -0.43
CA THR A 39 -5.60 -3.54 -0.61
C THR A 39 -5.33 -3.13 -2.05
N GLY A 40 -6.36 -2.63 -2.73
CA GLY A 40 -6.28 -2.20 -4.11
C GLY A 40 -6.12 -0.70 -4.25
N VAL A 41 -5.42 -0.29 -5.30
CA VAL A 41 -5.53 1.05 -5.89
C VAL A 41 -6.17 0.89 -7.26
N ALA A 42 -7.37 1.43 -7.43
CA ALA A 42 -8.01 1.52 -8.72
C ALA A 42 -7.75 2.90 -9.32
N ASN A 43 -7.13 2.98 -10.49
CA ASN A 43 -6.89 4.24 -11.20
C ASN A 43 -7.94 4.40 -12.31
N LYS A 44 -8.46 5.61 -12.46
CA LYS A 44 -9.45 5.94 -13.50
C LYS A 44 -8.75 6.28 -14.82
N GLU A 45 -9.31 5.78 -15.92
CA GLU A 45 -8.87 6.10 -17.27
C GLU A 45 -8.78 7.61 -17.50
N HIS A 46 -7.69 8.07 -18.13
CA HIS A 46 -7.45 9.46 -18.51
C HIS A 46 -7.70 10.48 -17.38
N SER A 47 -7.33 10.11 -16.16
CA SER A 47 -7.62 10.89 -14.95
C SER A 47 -6.46 10.84 -13.95
N THR A 48 -6.50 11.77 -12.99
CA THR A 48 -5.69 11.78 -11.76
C THR A 48 -6.45 11.17 -10.58
N LYS A 49 -7.70 10.76 -10.79
CA LYS A 49 -8.53 10.14 -9.77
C LYS A 49 -8.19 8.67 -9.57
N PHE A 50 -8.21 8.27 -8.31
CA PHE A 50 -8.01 6.88 -7.91
C PHE A 50 -8.83 6.54 -6.66
N LYS A 51 -9.09 5.25 -6.43
CA LYS A 51 -9.73 4.73 -5.22
C LYS A 51 -8.76 3.85 -4.43
N ILE A 52 -8.70 4.06 -3.12
CA ILE A 52 -8.12 3.09 -2.19
C ILE A 52 -9.23 2.13 -1.74
N ILE A 53 -9.01 0.84 -1.99
CA ILE A 53 -9.95 -0.24 -1.70
C ILE A 53 -9.31 -1.13 -0.64
N PRO A 54 -9.65 -0.98 0.66
CA PRO A 54 -8.96 -1.68 1.74
C PRO A 54 -8.83 -3.19 1.55
N ARG A 55 -9.84 -3.81 0.92
CA ARG A 55 -9.85 -5.22 0.53
C ARG A 55 -10.53 -5.36 -0.83
N ALA A 56 -9.74 -5.53 -1.88
CA ALA A 56 -10.25 -5.69 -3.24
C ALA A 56 -10.45 -7.17 -3.55
N GLY A 57 -11.71 -7.60 -3.66
CA GLY A 57 -12.06 -9.00 -3.90
C GLY A 57 -11.45 -9.58 -5.19
N GLN A 58 -11.19 -8.74 -6.19
CA GLN A 58 -10.50 -9.13 -7.42
C GLN A 58 -9.03 -9.51 -7.17
N LEU A 59 -8.35 -8.88 -6.21
CA LEU A 59 -6.98 -9.24 -5.81
C LEU A 59 -6.96 -10.48 -4.93
N GLU A 60 -7.96 -10.67 -4.06
CA GLU A 60 -8.09 -11.88 -3.24
C GLU A 60 -8.28 -13.14 -4.10
N ASN A 61 -9.03 -12.99 -5.20
CA ASN A 61 -9.37 -14.07 -6.11
C ASN A 61 -8.53 -14.06 -7.39
N ILE A 62 -7.36 -13.40 -7.36
CA ILE A 62 -6.47 -13.36 -8.52
C ILE A 62 -6.04 -14.78 -8.91
N GLU A 63 -6.19 -15.12 -10.19
CA GLU A 63 -5.91 -16.48 -10.65
C GLU A 63 -4.43 -16.84 -10.48
N THR A 64 -4.18 -18.10 -10.15
CA THR A 64 -2.81 -18.61 -10.08
C THR A 64 -2.19 -18.56 -11.48
N GLY A 65 -1.09 -17.81 -11.62
CA GLY A 65 -0.43 -17.61 -12.92
C GLY A 65 -0.90 -16.37 -13.68
N PHE A 66 -1.64 -15.46 -13.04
CA PHE A 66 -1.92 -14.14 -13.59
C PHE A 66 -0.61 -13.43 -13.98
N ARG A 67 -0.52 -12.99 -15.24
CA ARG A 67 0.66 -12.38 -15.85
C ARG A 67 0.32 -11.08 -16.59
N GLN A 68 -0.60 -10.30 -16.05
CA GLN A 68 -0.85 -8.94 -16.55
C GLN A 68 -0.32 -7.92 -15.54
N PRO A 69 0.02 -6.69 -15.98
CA PRO A 69 0.47 -5.63 -15.07
C PRO A 69 -0.60 -5.13 -14.11
N PHE A 70 -1.89 -5.26 -14.47
CA PHE A 70 -3.05 -4.81 -13.70
C PHE A 70 -4.27 -5.69 -14.03
N ILE A 71 -5.33 -5.59 -13.21
CA ILE A 71 -6.66 -6.14 -13.52
C ILE A 71 -7.50 -5.03 -14.13
N GLY A 72 -8.06 -5.23 -15.33
CA GLY A 72 -9.03 -4.30 -15.90
C GLY A 72 -10.34 -4.32 -15.11
N VAL A 73 -10.90 -3.16 -14.81
CA VAL A 73 -12.09 -3.00 -13.96
C VAL A 73 -13.03 -1.93 -14.50
N VAL A 74 -14.24 -1.83 -13.93
CA VAL A 74 -15.14 -0.69 -14.13
C VAL A 74 -14.99 0.22 -12.91
N TYR A 75 -14.23 1.31 -13.02
CA TYR A 75 -13.84 2.12 -11.87
C TYR A 75 -15.04 2.63 -11.05
N ASP A 76 -16.09 3.08 -11.73
CA ASP A 76 -17.26 3.67 -11.10
C ASP A 76 -18.09 2.64 -10.30
N SER A 77 -17.95 1.33 -10.56
CA SER A 77 -18.62 0.27 -9.80
C SER A 77 -17.87 -0.17 -8.54
N LEU A 78 -16.63 0.30 -8.33
CA LEU A 78 -15.82 -0.08 -7.18
C LEU A 78 -16.15 0.79 -5.96
N GLU A 79 -16.30 0.15 -4.79
CA GLU A 79 -16.35 0.84 -3.51
C GLU A 79 -14.93 1.14 -3.00
N GLY A 80 -14.74 2.31 -2.38
CA GLY A 80 -13.46 2.73 -1.84
C GLY A 80 -13.42 4.22 -1.58
N VAL A 81 -12.31 4.68 -0.99
CA VAL A 81 -12.07 6.11 -0.78
C VAL A 81 -11.51 6.70 -2.08
N GLU A 82 -12.32 7.49 -2.79
CA GLU A 82 -11.88 8.23 -3.97
C GLU A 82 -11.03 9.44 -3.56
N LEU A 83 -9.89 9.59 -4.23
CA LEU A 83 -8.92 10.65 -4.05
C LEU A 83 -8.45 11.15 -5.41
N ASP A 84 -7.81 12.31 -5.44
CA ASP A 84 -7.28 12.93 -6.65
C ASP A 84 -5.79 13.25 -6.46
N SER A 85 -4.93 12.71 -7.32
CA SER A 85 -3.49 12.92 -7.24
C SER A 85 -3.06 14.33 -7.64
N SER A 86 -3.98 15.13 -8.20
CA SER A 86 -3.76 16.54 -8.54
C SER A 86 -4.17 17.51 -7.43
N ASP A 87 -4.74 17.02 -6.33
CA ASP A 87 -5.14 17.87 -5.20
C ASP A 87 -3.92 18.58 -4.60
N PRO A 88 -3.88 19.94 -4.60
CA PRO A 88 -2.75 20.68 -4.04
C PRO A 88 -2.57 20.49 -2.53
N GLY A 89 -3.58 19.95 -1.82
CA GLY A 89 -3.52 19.65 -0.40
C GLY A 89 -2.77 18.36 -0.04
N ALA A 90 -2.36 17.55 -1.02
CA ALA A 90 -1.67 16.28 -0.78
C ALA A 90 -0.46 16.09 -1.70
N LYS A 91 0.53 15.34 -1.20
CA LYS A 91 1.83 15.17 -1.85
C LYS A 91 2.00 13.75 -2.39
N TYR A 92 1.61 13.54 -3.65
CA TYR A 92 1.79 12.26 -4.33
C TYR A 92 3.14 12.16 -5.04
N ASN A 93 3.62 10.93 -5.23
CA ASN A 93 4.81 10.59 -6.02
C ASN A 93 6.10 11.31 -5.58
N GLN A 94 6.20 11.63 -4.30
CA GLN A 94 7.36 12.30 -3.69
C GLN A 94 7.61 11.76 -2.27
N SER A 95 8.82 11.96 -1.76
CA SER A 95 9.18 11.61 -0.39
C SER A 95 8.55 12.58 0.60
N LEU A 96 7.90 12.05 1.64
CA LEU A 96 7.21 12.82 2.68
C LEU A 96 8.04 12.86 3.97
N THR A 97 7.80 13.86 4.83
CA THR A 97 8.20 13.84 6.25
C THR A 97 7.28 12.95 7.08
N GLU A 98 7.64 12.66 8.33
CA GLU A 98 6.80 11.89 9.25
C GLU A 98 5.43 12.54 9.45
N GLU A 99 5.38 13.86 9.67
CA GLU A 99 4.13 14.60 9.84
C GLU A 99 3.28 14.55 8.57
N GLU A 100 3.91 14.69 7.40
CA GLU A 100 3.24 14.62 6.12
C GLU A 100 2.63 13.24 5.87
N VAL A 101 3.33 12.14 6.21
CA VAL A 101 2.76 10.78 6.14
C VAL A 101 1.50 10.66 6.98
N CYS A 102 1.54 11.15 8.23
CA CYS A 102 0.45 11.01 9.19
C CYS A 102 -0.84 11.74 8.78
N GLU A 103 -0.70 12.81 8.00
CA GLU A 103 -1.83 13.58 7.49
C GLU A 103 -2.15 13.29 6.01
N HIS A 104 -1.38 12.43 5.34
CA HIS A 104 -1.57 12.14 3.93
C HIS A 104 -2.85 11.31 3.71
N PRO A 105 -3.85 11.79 2.94
CA PRO A 105 -5.17 11.17 2.86
C PRO A 105 -5.13 9.74 2.33
N ALA A 106 -4.23 9.44 1.37
CA ALA A 106 -4.09 8.10 0.84
C ALA A 106 -3.43 7.12 1.82
N TRP A 107 -2.49 7.57 2.65
CA TRP A 107 -1.90 6.72 3.69
C TRP A 107 -2.93 6.39 4.76
N ILE A 108 -3.72 7.40 5.17
CA ILE A 108 -4.82 7.23 6.13
C ILE A 108 -5.84 6.23 5.59
N ALA A 109 -6.26 6.38 4.33
CA ALA A 109 -7.19 5.45 3.70
C ALA A 109 -6.63 4.03 3.61
N ALA A 110 -5.35 3.86 3.26
CA ALA A 110 -4.68 2.57 3.20
C ALA A 110 -4.51 1.90 4.57
N ALA A 111 -4.34 2.69 5.62
CA ALA A 111 -4.33 2.23 7.02
C ALA A 111 -5.74 1.93 7.57
N GLY A 112 -6.79 2.01 6.74
CA GLY A 112 -8.18 1.78 7.16
C GLY A 112 -8.76 2.91 8.01
N GLY A 113 -8.20 4.11 7.91
CA GLY A 113 -8.59 5.28 8.71
C GLY A 113 -7.87 5.40 10.05
N ASP A 114 -7.02 4.43 10.42
CA ASP A 114 -6.31 4.41 11.70
C ASP A 114 -5.05 5.29 11.66
N LYS A 115 -5.21 6.55 12.08
CA LYS A 115 -4.13 7.53 12.15
C LYS A 115 -3.07 7.19 13.20
N ASP A 116 -3.44 6.55 14.31
CA ASP A 116 -2.51 6.27 15.39
C ASP A 116 -1.59 5.11 15.01
N LYS A 117 -2.12 4.09 14.34
CA LYS A 117 -1.34 3.03 13.70
C LYS A 117 -0.35 3.60 12.68
N LEU A 118 -0.83 4.47 11.79
CA LEU A 118 0.01 5.10 10.78
C LEU A 118 1.13 5.94 11.41
N ARG A 119 0.82 6.72 12.45
CA ARG A 119 1.81 7.51 13.18
C ARG A 119 2.87 6.62 13.83
N LYS A 120 2.45 5.55 14.49
CA LYS A 120 3.37 4.59 15.12
C LYS A 120 4.30 3.96 14.09
N TYR A 121 3.74 3.48 12.98
CA TYR A 121 4.51 2.91 11.88
C TYR A 121 5.53 3.89 11.30
N ALA A 122 5.11 5.12 10.99
CA ALA A 122 5.99 6.16 10.45
C ALA A 122 7.11 6.50 11.45
N SER A 123 6.77 6.68 12.72
CA SER A 123 7.75 7.01 13.77
C SER A 123 8.84 5.96 13.92
N ILE A 124 8.47 4.67 13.85
CA ILE A 124 9.44 3.56 13.85
C ILE A 124 10.37 3.69 12.64
N TRP A 125 9.83 3.86 11.44
CA TRP A 125 10.63 3.94 10.22
C TRP A 125 11.61 5.12 10.22
N PHE A 126 11.12 6.31 10.58
CA PHE A 126 11.95 7.51 10.65
C PHE A 126 13.02 7.42 11.74
N SER A 127 12.69 6.84 12.89
CA SER A 127 13.66 6.61 13.97
C SER A 127 14.75 5.63 13.56
N ARG A 128 14.39 4.50 12.93
CA ARG A 128 15.34 3.47 12.46
C ARG A 128 16.30 4.02 11.40
N THR A 129 15.79 4.81 10.47
CA THR A 129 16.58 5.28 9.32
C THR A 129 17.32 6.59 9.58
N GLY A 130 16.92 7.36 10.59
CA GLY A 130 17.45 8.69 10.89
C GLY A 130 17.20 9.73 9.79
N ARG A 131 16.32 9.42 8.83
CA ARG A 131 16.01 10.29 7.68
C ARG A 131 15.03 11.37 8.10
N LYS A 132 14.95 12.45 7.31
CA LYS A 132 13.96 13.52 7.48
C LYS A 132 12.78 13.40 6.52
N THR A 133 13.00 12.73 5.38
CA THR A 133 11.98 12.40 4.39
C THR A 133 12.23 10.99 3.85
N GLY A 134 11.20 10.33 3.34
CA GLY A 134 11.38 9.07 2.62
C GLY A 134 10.09 8.40 2.17
N MET A 135 9.16 8.18 3.10
CA MET A 135 7.94 7.43 2.87
C MET A 135 6.99 8.17 1.91
N GLY A 136 6.98 7.79 0.64
CA GLY A 136 6.07 8.34 -0.36
C GLY A 136 4.78 7.54 -0.51
N PHE A 137 3.79 8.15 -1.15
CA PHE A 137 2.60 7.44 -1.66
C PHE A 137 2.57 7.59 -3.18
N TYR A 138 2.77 6.49 -3.90
CA TYR A 138 2.94 6.49 -5.34
C TYR A 138 1.70 5.94 -6.03
N VAL A 139 1.14 6.71 -6.96
CA VAL A 139 -0.07 6.35 -7.72
C VAL A 139 0.14 6.65 -9.19
N MET A 140 -0.57 5.92 -10.04
CA MET A 140 -0.60 6.17 -11.48
C MET A 140 -1.59 7.30 -11.78
N SER A 141 -1.33 8.03 -12.86
CA SER A 141 -2.27 8.99 -13.44
C SER A 141 -2.25 8.86 -14.96
N ASP A 142 -3.30 9.35 -15.61
CA ASP A 142 -3.47 9.31 -17.08
C ASP A 142 -3.27 7.89 -17.64
N THR A 143 -3.89 6.91 -16.98
CA THR A 143 -3.89 5.52 -17.44
C THR A 143 -4.77 5.37 -18.68
N ALA A 144 -4.38 4.49 -19.60
CA ALA A 144 -5.10 4.29 -20.88
C ALA A 144 -6.44 3.53 -20.73
N GLN A 145 -6.73 3.02 -19.54
CA GLN A 145 -7.97 2.33 -19.19
C GLN A 145 -8.06 2.23 -17.66
N ASP A 146 -9.26 2.01 -17.15
CA ASP A 146 -9.48 1.71 -15.73
C ASP A 146 -8.67 0.46 -15.32
N GLU A 147 -7.80 0.63 -14.31
CA GLU A 147 -6.90 -0.41 -13.84
C GLU A 147 -6.97 -0.57 -12.32
N LEU A 148 -6.98 -1.81 -11.86
CA LEU A 148 -6.82 -2.19 -10.46
C LEU A 148 -5.45 -2.82 -10.25
N ARG A 149 -4.69 -2.27 -9.30
CA ARG A 149 -3.38 -2.75 -8.87
C ARG A 149 -3.39 -3.04 -7.37
N ALA A 150 -2.49 -3.91 -6.93
CA ALA A 150 -2.25 -4.12 -5.51
C ALA A 150 -1.43 -2.96 -4.96
N LEU A 151 -1.84 -2.45 -3.79
CA LEU A 151 -1.03 -1.53 -3.02
C LEU A 151 0.03 -2.33 -2.29
N VAL A 152 1.30 -2.11 -2.63
CA VAL A 152 2.43 -2.80 -2.00
C VAL A 152 3.07 -1.92 -0.94
N LEU A 153 3.60 -2.55 0.11
CA LEU A 153 4.42 -1.89 1.13
C LEU A 153 5.89 -2.24 0.89
N ASN A 154 6.67 -1.25 0.46
CA ASN A 154 8.09 -1.45 0.15
C ASN A 154 8.92 -1.73 1.41
N SER A 155 10.17 -2.18 1.23
CA SER A 155 11.16 -2.30 2.31
C SER A 155 11.83 -0.97 2.63
N ASP A 156 12.59 -0.93 3.72
CA ASP A 156 13.38 0.22 4.15
C ASP A 156 14.37 0.72 3.08
N ASP A 157 15.01 -0.20 2.36
CA ASP A 157 15.91 0.12 1.23
C ASP A 157 15.22 0.91 0.11
N VAL A 158 13.89 0.82 0.03
CA VAL A 158 13.06 1.55 -0.94
C VAL A 158 12.03 2.43 -0.23
N ASN A 159 12.47 3.00 0.90
CA ASN A 159 11.79 4.03 1.68
C ASN A 159 10.47 3.62 2.34
N SER A 160 10.17 2.32 2.48
CA SER A 160 8.92 1.80 3.04
C SER A 160 7.66 2.51 2.52
N SER A 161 7.72 2.88 1.23
CA SER A 161 6.67 3.64 0.57
C SER A 161 5.47 2.75 0.21
N ALA A 162 4.31 3.38 0.08
CA ALA A 162 3.10 2.75 -0.45
C ALA A 162 3.11 2.85 -1.98
N GLY A 163 3.23 1.73 -2.67
CA GLY A 163 3.36 1.66 -4.12
C GLY A 163 2.09 1.16 -4.80
N GLY A 164 1.33 2.05 -5.45
CA GLY A 164 0.22 1.72 -6.35
C GLY A 164 0.62 1.60 -7.82
N THR A 165 1.91 1.78 -8.14
CA THR A 165 2.45 1.76 -9.51
C THR A 165 3.05 0.41 -9.92
N SER A 166 3.19 -0.51 -8.95
CA SER A 166 3.77 -1.83 -9.18
C SER A 166 2.92 -2.66 -10.16
N ASN A 167 3.60 -3.39 -11.03
CA ASN A 167 2.95 -4.36 -11.91
C ASN A 167 2.61 -5.63 -11.12
N LEU A 168 1.38 -6.15 -11.30
CA LEU A 168 0.95 -7.42 -10.70
C LEU A 168 1.77 -8.63 -11.19
N LEU A 169 2.57 -8.46 -12.25
CA LEU A 169 3.54 -9.44 -12.79
C LEU A 169 4.56 -9.93 -11.76
N ASN A 170 4.91 -9.08 -10.79
CA ASN A 170 5.97 -9.32 -9.82
C ASN A 170 5.45 -9.54 -8.40
N LEU A 171 4.14 -9.75 -8.23
CA LEU A 171 3.60 -10.21 -6.96
C LEU A 171 4.15 -11.62 -6.72
N ASN A 172 5.30 -11.69 -6.06
CA ASN A 172 5.83 -12.93 -5.51
C ASN A 172 5.02 -13.39 -4.29
N ALA A 173 3.76 -12.96 -4.19
CA ALA A 173 2.77 -13.31 -3.17
C ALA A 173 3.42 -13.39 -1.79
N ARG A 174 4.23 -12.38 -1.43
CA ARG A 174 4.76 -12.26 -0.07
C ARG A 174 3.68 -11.61 0.78
N PHE A 175 2.56 -12.30 0.88
CA PHE A 175 1.54 -12.00 1.86
C PHE A 175 2.10 -12.41 3.20
N ALA A 176 2.17 -11.48 4.14
CA ALA A 176 2.15 -11.88 5.53
C ALA A 176 0.87 -12.73 5.73
N SER A 177 1.03 -13.87 6.38
CA SER A 177 -0.07 -14.78 6.71
C SER A 177 0.00 -15.07 8.20
N GLU A 178 -1.16 -15.21 8.83
CA GLU A 178 -1.25 -15.71 10.20
C GLU A 178 -0.64 -17.12 10.25
N LYS A 179 0.31 -17.34 11.15
CA LYS A 179 0.93 -18.65 11.41
C LYS A 179 -0.02 -19.55 12.19
#